data_AF-A0A6G0UA98-F1
#
_entry.id   AF-A0A6G0UA98-F1
#
_cell.length_a   1.000
_cell.length_b   1.000
_cell.length_c   1.000
_cell.angle_alpha   90.00
_cell.angle_beta   90.00
_cell.angle_gamma   90.00
#
_symmetry.space_group_name_H-M   'P 1'
#
loop_
_entity.id
_entity.type
_entity.pdbx_description
1 polymer ?
#
loop_
_entity_poly.entity_id
_entity_poly.type
_entity_poly.pdbx_seq_one_letter_code
_entity_poly.pdbx_strand_id
1 'polypeptide(L)'
;MKAVFTSNVFYLKGYSKINGLSGTLGSIEESRTLKELYNTDLIKIPTFQAKKFYEHVPVIAKTEEEWLESIFEEVKNQIKAGRSVLVICQSIAEVFDVRKGLMDLYSKITEHDNEVTNCYRNLITYQREFDKFDFSDENKLQPRRLILATNLAGRGTDIKLSEELKEFGGLH
;
A
#
# COMPACT_ATOMS: atom_id res chain seq x y z
N MET A 1 31.48 -18.65 20.77
CA MET A 1 30.47 -17.62 21.10
C MET A 1 29.17 -18.34 21.44
N LYS A 2 28.65 -18.24 22.67
CA LYS A 2 27.32 -18.74 23.00
C LYS A 2 26.30 -17.71 22.52
N ALA A 3 25.43 -18.07 21.59
CA ALA A 3 24.30 -17.22 21.22
C ALA A 3 23.30 -17.17 22.39
N VAL A 4 22.93 -15.97 22.83
CA VAL A 4 21.86 -15.76 23.81
C VAL A 4 20.65 -15.26 23.03
N PHE A 5 19.54 -15.98 23.13
CA PHE A 5 18.27 -15.61 22.50
C PHE A 5 17.39 -14.92 23.53
N THR A 6 16.81 -13.78 23.16
CA THR A 6 15.81 -13.08 23.97
C THR A 6 14.61 -12.75 23.10
N SER A 7 13.40 -12.84 23.66
CA SER A 7 12.20 -12.42 22.95
C SER A 7 12.07 -10.91 23.00
N ASN A 8 11.45 -10.31 21.97
CA ASN A 8 11.19 -8.87 21.95
C ASN A 8 10.37 -8.43 23.17
N VAL A 9 9.43 -9.27 23.62
CA VAL A 9 8.63 -9.02 24.83
C VAL A 9 9.52 -8.89 26.07
N PHE A 10 10.42 -9.85 26.27
CA PHE A 10 11.34 -9.82 27.42
C PHE A 10 12.32 -8.65 27.33
N TYR A 11 12.86 -8.41 26.13
CA TYR A 11 13.77 -7.30 25.86
C TYR A 11 13.13 -5.95 26.20
N LEU A 12 11.90 -5.70 25.72
CA LEU A 12 11.19 -4.46 25.96
C LEU A 12 10.79 -4.28 27.43
N LYS A 13 10.45 -5.36 28.14
CA LYS A 13 10.18 -5.32 29.59
C LYS A 13 11.40 -4.94 30.44
N GLY A 14 12.61 -5.04 29.91
CA GLY A 14 13.83 -4.62 30.59
C GLY A 14 13.98 -3.10 30.71
N TYR A 15 13.19 -2.31 29.98
CA TYR A 15 13.25 -0.85 30.02
C TYR A 15 12.40 -0.28 31.15
N SER A 16 12.92 0.76 31.81
CA SER A 16 12.21 1.47 32.88
C SER A 16 11.02 2.30 32.38
N LYS A 17 11.04 2.71 31.11
CA LYS A 17 9.96 3.46 30.44
C LYS A 17 9.81 2.97 29.00
N ILE A 18 8.57 2.72 28.59
CA ILE A 18 8.21 2.30 27.23
C ILE A 18 7.22 3.31 26.66
N ASN A 19 7.55 3.86 25.49
CA ASN A 19 6.66 4.73 24.72
C ASN A 19 6.65 4.24 23.27
N GLY A 20 5.50 4.30 22.61
CA GLY A 20 5.34 3.86 21.23
C GLY A 20 4.24 4.63 20.52
N LEU A 21 4.39 4.78 19.20
CA LEU A 21 3.43 5.44 18.32
C LEU A 21 3.13 4.50 17.16
N SER A 22 1.85 4.32 16.85
CA SER A 22 1.41 3.57 15.68
C SER A 22 0.13 4.18 15.13
N GLY A 23 -0.03 4.16 13.80
CA GLY A 23 -1.29 4.49 13.14
C GLY A 23 -2.35 3.40 13.30
N THR A 24 -1.93 2.17 13.60
CA THR A 24 -2.80 1.01 13.80
C THR A 24 -2.33 0.20 15.02
N LEU A 25 -3.23 -0.06 15.96
CA LEU A 25 -2.99 -0.93 17.12
C LEU A 25 -3.74 -2.26 17.03
N GLY A 26 -4.27 -2.55 15.83
CA GLY A 26 -5.05 -3.75 15.58
C GLY A 26 -6.47 -3.66 16.16
N SER A 27 -7.04 -4.82 16.47
CA SER A 27 -8.35 -4.94 17.11
C SER A 27 -8.33 -4.42 18.55
N ILE A 28 -9.52 -4.33 19.15
CA ILE A 28 -9.68 -3.93 20.55
C ILE A 28 -8.97 -4.93 21.47
N GLU A 29 -9.01 -6.22 21.13
CA GLU A 29 -8.39 -7.32 21.87
C GLU A 29 -6.85 -7.25 21.80
N GLU A 30 -6.30 -7.00 20.60
CA GLU A 30 -4.86 -6.82 20.41
C GLU A 30 -4.33 -5.61 21.18
N SER A 31 -5.08 -4.51 21.15
CA SER A 31 -4.78 -3.30 21.92
C SER A 31 -4.80 -3.55 23.44
N ARG A 32 -5.79 -4.30 23.96
CA ARG A 32 -5.85 -4.67 25.39
C ARG A 32 -4.66 -5.54 25.78
N THR A 33 -4.31 -6.51 24.94
CA THR A 33 -3.16 -7.39 25.16
C THR A 33 -1.87 -6.58 25.26
N LEU A 34 -1.68 -5.57 24.40
CA LEU A 34 -0.51 -4.69 24.45
C LEU A 34 -0.43 -3.92 25.78
N LYS A 35 -1.57 -3.37 26.22
CA LYS A 35 -1.69 -2.66 27.50
C LYS A 35 -1.33 -3.55 28.69
N GLU A 36 -1.86 -4.77 28.74
CA GLU A 36 -1.57 -5.72 29.82
C GLU A 36 -0.12 -6.20 29.78
N LEU A 37 0.41 -6.47 28.58
CA LEU A 37 1.75 -7.02 28.42
C LEU A 37 2.83 -6.04 28.87
N TYR A 38 2.69 -4.76 28.53
CA TYR A 38 3.69 -3.72 28.81
C TYR A 38 3.30 -2.78 29.94
N ASN A 39 2.12 -2.95 30.56
CA ASN A 39 1.58 -2.06 31.58
C ASN A 39 1.58 -0.58 31.13
N THR A 40 1.08 -0.33 29.92
CA THR A 40 1.06 0.99 29.28
C THR A 40 -0.35 1.51 29.05
N ASP A 41 -0.52 2.83 29.02
CA ASP A 41 -1.76 3.45 28.59
C ASP A 41 -1.81 3.65 27.08
N LEU A 42 -3.01 3.60 26.52
CA LEU A 42 -3.28 3.84 25.10
C LEU A 42 -4.07 5.13 24.96
N ILE A 43 -3.57 6.04 24.14
CA ILE A 43 -4.18 7.33 23.88
C ILE A 43 -4.44 7.45 22.38
N LYS A 44 -5.68 7.75 22.00
CA LYS A 44 -6.06 8.02 20.60
C LYS A 44 -5.88 9.51 20.32
N ILE A 45 -4.87 9.84 19.52
CA ILE A 45 -4.62 11.22 19.08
C ILE A 45 -5.57 11.55 17.91
N PRO A 46 -6.31 12.68 17.95
CA PRO A 46 -7.17 13.08 16.85
C PRO A 46 -6.36 13.43 15.59
N THR A 47 -6.97 13.25 14.43
CA THR A 47 -6.33 13.62 13.16
C THR A 47 -6.26 15.14 13.02
N PHE A 48 -5.15 15.64 12.45
CA PHE A 48 -5.00 17.08 12.17
C PHE A 48 -6.01 17.57 11.12
N GLN A 49 -6.36 16.73 10.14
CA GLN A 49 -7.35 17.01 9.11
C GLN A 49 -8.41 15.90 9.06
N ALA A 50 -9.58 16.25 8.53
CA ALA A 50 -10.64 15.27 8.26
C ALA A 50 -10.20 14.29 7.17
N LYS A 51 -10.57 13.02 7.33
CA LYS A 51 -10.33 11.99 6.31
C LYS A 51 -11.14 12.30 5.05
N LYS A 52 -10.47 12.38 3.91
CA LYS A 52 -11.08 12.66 2.59
C LYS A 52 -10.80 11.49 1.62
N PHE A 53 -11.19 10.29 2.02
CA PHE A 53 -11.14 9.11 1.15
C PHE A 53 -12.44 8.33 1.27
N TYR A 54 -12.73 7.53 0.26
CA TYR A 54 -13.90 6.67 0.21
C TYR A 54 -13.45 5.21 0.29
N GLU A 55 -14.03 4.46 1.22
CA GLU A 55 -13.83 3.02 1.33
C GLU A 55 -14.89 2.33 0.49
N HIS A 56 -14.46 1.62 -0.55
CA HIS A 56 -15.35 0.80 -1.38
C HIS A 56 -15.61 -0.55 -0.70
N VAL A 57 -16.76 -1.16 -1.02
CA VAL A 57 -17.10 -2.50 -0.55
C VAL A 57 -16.13 -3.51 -1.20
N PRO A 58 -15.63 -4.52 -0.47
CA PRO A 58 -14.75 -5.53 -1.05
C PRO A 58 -15.40 -6.26 -2.23
N VAL A 59 -14.63 -6.47 -3.29
CA VAL A 59 -15.01 -7.30 -4.43
C VAL A 59 -14.53 -8.73 -4.18
N ILE A 60 -15.44 -9.70 -4.27
CA ILE A 60 -15.13 -11.12 -4.10
C ILE A 60 -15.16 -11.78 -5.49
N ALA A 61 -14.02 -12.30 -5.93
CA ALA A 61 -13.90 -13.08 -7.16
C ALA A 61 -13.86 -14.58 -6.83
N LYS A 62 -14.36 -15.43 -7.74
CA LYS A 62 -14.38 -16.89 -7.53
C LYS A 62 -13.09 -17.56 -7.95
N THR A 63 -12.44 -17.03 -8.99
CA THR A 63 -11.17 -17.52 -9.50
C THR A 63 -10.12 -16.41 -9.50
N GLU A 64 -8.86 -16.81 -9.58
CA GLU A 64 -7.74 -15.88 -9.68
C GLU A 64 -7.78 -15.11 -11.01
N GLU A 65 -8.25 -15.73 -12.10
CA GLU A 65 -8.43 -15.02 -13.37
C GLU A 65 -9.51 -13.92 -13.26
N GLU A 66 -10.68 -14.24 -12.69
CA GLU A 66 -11.73 -13.24 -12.44
C GLU A 66 -11.23 -12.10 -11.54
N TRP A 67 -10.40 -12.44 -10.55
CA TRP A 67 -9.79 -11.46 -9.65
C TRP A 67 -8.85 -10.52 -10.39
N LEU A 68 -7.95 -11.07 -11.22
CA LEU A 68 -7.01 -10.30 -12.04
C LEU A 68 -7.74 -9.44 -13.09
N GLU A 69 -8.79 -9.96 -13.72
CA GLU A 69 -9.63 -9.22 -14.66
C GLU A 69 -10.33 -8.04 -13.96
N SER A 70 -10.84 -8.25 -12.75
CA SER A 70 -11.45 -7.17 -11.95
C SER A 70 -10.45 -6.08 -11.58
N ILE A 71 -9.22 -6.45 -11.16
CA ILE A 71 -8.16 -5.47 -10.87
C ILE A 71 -7.79 -4.73 -12.14
N PHE A 72 -7.65 -5.43 -13.25
CA PHE A 72 -7.24 -4.86 -14.53
C PHE A 72 -8.22 -3.80 -15.04
N GLU A 73 -9.53 -4.09 -15.02
CA GLU A 73 -10.55 -3.13 -15.43
C GLU A 73 -10.64 -1.94 -14.47
N GLU A 74 -10.49 -2.16 -13.17
CA GLU A 74 -10.45 -1.06 -12.20
C GLU A 74 -9.25 -0.13 -12.45
N VAL A 75 -8.05 -0.70 -12.60
CA VAL A 75 -6.83 0.05 -12.94
C VAL A 75 -7.06 0.87 -14.21
N LYS A 76 -7.56 0.24 -15.27
CA LYS A 76 -7.82 0.91 -16.56
C LYS A 76 -8.82 2.07 -16.41
N ASN A 77 -9.89 1.89 -15.64
CA ASN A 77 -10.89 2.94 -15.41
C ASN A 77 -10.32 4.12 -14.61
N GLN A 78 -9.58 3.85 -13.53
CA GLN A 78 -8.96 4.89 -12.71
C GLN A 78 -7.86 5.64 -13.47
N ILE A 79 -7.05 4.92 -14.25
CA ILE A 79 -6.04 5.53 -15.12
C ILE A 79 -6.72 6.44 -16.15
N LYS A 80 -7.80 6.00 -16.82
CA LYS A 80 -8.56 6.84 -17.76
C LYS A 80 -9.16 8.09 -17.12
N ALA A 81 -9.57 7.99 -15.85
CA ALA A 81 -10.02 9.13 -15.06
C ALA A 81 -8.89 10.08 -14.61
N GLY A 82 -7.63 9.81 -14.99
CA GLY A 82 -6.46 10.62 -14.64
C GLY A 82 -5.84 10.27 -13.27
N ARG A 83 -6.41 9.32 -12.53
CA ARG A 83 -5.91 8.93 -11.22
C ARG A 83 -4.68 8.03 -11.32
N SER A 84 -4.00 7.86 -10.19
CA SER A 84 -2.91 6.91 -10.02
C SER A 84 -3.35 5.80 -9.10
N VAL A 85 -2.84 4.58 -9.30
CA VAL A 85 -3.28 3.37 -8.61
C VAL A 85 -2.11 2.71 -7.88
N LEU A 86 -2.31 2.39 -6.60
CA LEU A 86 -1.38 1.60 -5.79
C LEU A 86 -2.02 0.26 -5.43
N VAL A 87 -1.51 -0.83 -6.01
CA VAL A 87 -1.92 -2.19 -5.67
C VAL A 87 -0.97 -2.76 -4.64
N ILE A 88 -1.49 -3.15 -3.48
CA ILE A 88 -0.70 -3.74 -2.39
C ILE A 88 -0.94 -5.25 -2.35
N CYS A 89 0.14 -6.01 -2.46
CA CYS A 89 0.16 -7.47 -2.39
C CYS A 89 0.76 -7.94 -1.06
N GLN A 90 0.39 -9.14 -0.62
CA GLN A 90 0.90 -9.74 0.60
C GLN A 90 2.37 -10.15 0.50
N SER A 91 2.80 -10.65 -0.66
CA SER A 91 4.13 -11.22 -0.86
C SER A 91 4.81 -10.76 -2.15
N ILE A 92 6.13 -10.95 -2.23
CA ILE A 92 6.90 -10.67 -3.45
C ILE A 92 6.46 -11.57 -4.61
N ALA A 93 6.09 -12.82 -4.32
CA ALA A 93 5.57 -13.76 -5.32
C ALA A 93 4.26 -13.24 -5.91
N GLU A 94 3.33 -12.82 -5.06
CA GLU A 94 2.05 -12.26 -5.50
C GLU A 94 2.22 -10.97 -6.31
N VAL A 95 3.17 -10.09 -5.96
CA VAL A 95 3.52 -8.93 -6.81
C VAL A 95 3.92 -9.38 -8.21
N PHE A 96 4.69 -10.46 -8.33
CA PHE A 96 5.11 -11.00 -9.62
C PHE A 96 3.94 -11.59 -10.40
N ASP A 97 3.09 -12.37 -9.73
CA ASP A 97 1.93 -13.02 -10.33
C ASP A 97 0.90 -11.98 -10.82
N VAL A 98 0.57 -10.98 -9.98
CA VAL A 98 -0.29 -9.85 -10.36
C VAL A 98 0.32 -9.06 -11.51
N ARG A 99 1.62 -8.72 -11.45
CA ARG A 99 2.28 -7.99 -12.54
C ARG A 99 2.18 -8.76 -13.85
N LYS A 100 2.46 -10.06 -13.83
CA LYS A 100 2.40 -10.91 -15.02
C LYS A 100 0.97 -11.00 -15.55
N GLY A 101 -0.01 -11.28 -14.69
CA GLY A 101 -1.42 -11.36 -15.06
C GLY A 101 -1.94 -10.07 -15.69
N LEU A 102 -1.60 -8.92 -15.10
CA LEU A 102 -1.98 -7.62 -15.65
C LEU A 102 -1.33 -7.35 -17.03
N MET A 103 -0.06 -7.73 -17.22
CA MET A 103 0.63 -7.58 -18.51
C MET A 103 0.07 -8.53 -19.57
N ASP A 104 -0.28 -9.76 -19.20
CA ASP A 104 -0.90 -10.74 -20.08
C ASP A 104 -2.29 -10.26 -20.53
N LEU A 105 -3.10 -9.71 -19.61
CA LEU A 105 -4.39 -9.09 -19.94
C LEU A 105 -4.23 -7.85 -20.83
N TYR A 106 -3.27 -6.99 -20.50
CA TYR A 106 -2.93 -5.83 -21.32
C TYR A 106 -2.54 -6.21 -22.76
N SER A 107 -1.75 -7.27 -22.94
CA SER A 107 -1.31 -7.74 -24.26
C SER A 107 -2.44 -8.21 -25.18
N LYS A 108 -3.58 -8.60 -24.61
CA LYS A 108 -4.78 -9.07 -25.34
C LYS A 108 -5.66 -7.92 -25.82
N ILE A 109 -5.40 -6.69 -25.37
CA ILE A 109 -6.17 -5.52 -25.81
C ILE A 109 -5.84 -5.22 -27.26
N THR A 110 -6.88 -5.01 -28.07
CA THR A 110 -6.75 -4.60 -29.48
C THR A 110 -6.69 -3.08 -29.63
N GLU A 111 -7.43 -2.35 -28.79
CA GLU A 111 -7.49 -0.88 -28.78
C GLU A 111 -6.65 -0.28 -27.65
N HIS A 112 -5.49 0.24 -28.01
CA HIS A 112 -4.56 0.82 -27.06
C HIS A 112 -4.84 2.32 -26.86
N ASP A 113 -5.39 2.65 -25.70
CA ASP A 113 -5.41 4.01 -25.19
C ASP A 113 -3.98 4.42 -24.82
N ASN A 114 -3.48 5.52 -25.38
CA ASN A 114 -2.11 6.00 -25.16
C ASN A 114 -1.77 6.16 -23.67
N GLU A 115 -2.74 6.58 -22.87
CA GLU A 115 -2.56 6.85 -21.45
C GLU A 115 -2.41 5.54 -20.67
N VAL A 116 -3.27 4.56 -20.97
CA VAL A 116 -3.22 3.21 -20.40
C VAL A 116 -1.92 2.52 -20.84
N THR A 117 -1.55 2.64 -22.11
CA THR A 117 -0.29 2.09 -22.64
C THR A 117 0.92 2.68 -21.94
N ASN A 118 0.97 4.00 -21.77
CA ASN A 118 2.07 4.65 -21.08
C ASN A 118 2.14 4.24 -19.60
N CYS A 119 0.98 4.07 -18.95
CA CYS A 119 0.88 3.59 -17.58
C CYS A 119 1.49 2.19 -17.42
N TYR A 120 1.06 1.20 -18.23
CA TYR A 120 1.57 -0.17 -18.14
C TYR A 120 3.06 -0.26 -18.52
N ARG A 121 3.52 0.52 -19.52
CA ARG A 121 4.96 0.59 -19.87
C ARG A 121 5.83 1.12 -18.73
N ASN A 122 5.30 2.04 -17.95
CA ASN A 122 6.01 2.66 -16.81
C ASN A 122 5.54 2.10 -15.45
N LEU A 123 5.05 0.86 -15.42
CA LEU A 123 4.61 0.22 -14.19
C LEU A 123 5.77 0.14 -13.19
N ILE A 124 5.56 0.71 -12.01
CA ILE A 124 6.55 0.79 -10.94
C ILE A 124 6.30 -0.36 -9.97
N THR A 125 7.38 -0.96 -9.46
CA THR A 125 7.28 -2.08 -8.52
C THR A 125 8.22 -1.85 -7.34
N TYR A 126 7.69 -1.95 -6.13
CA TYR A 126 8.44 -1.85 -4.87
C TYR A 126 8.22 -3.11 -4.03
N GLN A 127 9.28 -3.80 -3.64
CA GLN A 127 9.17 -5.14 -3.05
C GLN A 127 9.82 -5.26 -1.68
N ARG A 128 10.82 -4.43 -1.40
CA ARG A 128 11.66 -4.52 -0.21
C ARG A 128 11.29 -3.44 0.80
N GLU A 129 11.54 -3.71 2.07
CA GLU A 129 11.24 -2.78 3.17
C GLU A 129 12.00 -1.44 3.07
N PHE A 130 13.21 -1.46 2.50
CA PHE A 130 14.01 -0.25 2.29
C PHE A 130 13.68 0.49 1.00
N ASP A 131 12.77 -0.06 0.18
CA ASP A 131 12.31 0.61 -1.02
C ASP A 131 11.44 1.80 -0.60
N LYS A 132 11.95 3.01 -0.80
CA LYS A 132 11.20 4.23 -0.60
C LYS A 132 10.38 4.50 -1.85
N PHE A 133 9.14 4.95 -1.65
CA PHE A 133 8.37 5.56 -2.73
C PHE A 133 9.07 6.87 -3.13
N ASP A 134 9.91 6.75 -4.16
CA ASP A 134 10.58 7.88 -4.79
C ASP A 134 9.95 8.10 -6.16
N PHE A 135 9.08 9.09 -6.23
CA PHE A 135 8.41 9.48 -7.46
C PHE A 135 9.22 10.59 -8.11
N SER A 136 9.60 10.41 -9.38
CA SER A 136 10.29 11.46 -10.12
C SER A 136 9.39 12.70 -10.30
N ASP A 137 10.03 13.88 -10.39
CA ASP A 137 9.48 15.25 -10.26
C ASP A 137 9.05 15.66 -8.86
N GLU A 138 9.84 16.57 -8.26
CA GLU A 138 9.59 17.22 -6.96
C GLU A 138 9.25 16.29 -5.78
N ASN A 139 9.54 14.98 -5.89
CA ASN A 139 9.12 13.93 -4.97
C ASN A 139 7.58 13.87 -4.79
N LYS A 140 6.83 14.12 -5.86
CA LYS A 140 5.36 14.06 -5.89
C LYS A 140 4.87 13.02 -6.89
N LEU A 141 3.85 12.27 -6.49
CA LEU A 141 3.17 11.32 -7.35
C LEU A 141 2.40 12.08 -8.44
N GLN A 142 2.75 11.77 -9.68
CA GLN A 142 2.11 12.29 -10.87
C GLN A 142 0.84 11.49 -11.23
N PRO A 143 -0.07 12.07 -12.03
CA PRO A 143 -1.23 11.36 -12.59
C PRO A 143 -0.86 10.10 -13.36
N ARG A 144 -1.83 9.18 -13.49
CA ARG A 144 -1.77 8.01 -14.40
C ARG A 144 -0.57 7.09 -14.16
N ARG A 145 -0.20 6.90 -12.89
CA ARG A 145 0.83 5.95 -12.47
C ARG A 145 0.20 4.68 -11.91
N LEU A 146 0.78 3.53 -12.24
CA LEU A 146 0.45 2.24 -11.65
C LEU A 146 1.66 1.73 -10.85
N ILE A 147 1.42 1.48 -9.56
CA ILE A 147 2.43 1.05 -8.61
C ILE A 147 1.98 -0.29 -8.03
N LEU A 148 2.85 -1.29 -8.09
CA LEU A 148 2.67 -2.56 -7.37
C LEU A 148 3.63 -2.60 -6.19
N ALA A 149 3.11 -2.85 -4.99
CA ALA A 149 3.89 -2.85 -3.77
C ALA A 149 3.61 -4.08 -2.90
N THR A 150 4.58 -4.52 -2.10
CA THR A 150 4.30 -5.43 -0.98
C THR A 150 3.79 -4.64 0.23
N ASN A 151 3.11 -5.32 1.17
CA ASN A 151 2.71 -4.73 2.47
C ASN A 151 3.84 -4.05 3.26
N LEU A 152 5.11 -4.40 2.98
CA LEU A 152 6.27 -3.85 3.68
C LEU A 152 6.95 -2.72 2.90
N ALA A 153 6.77 -2.66 1.58
CA ALA A 153 7.41 -1.65 0.74
C ALA A 153 6.85 -0.25 1.02
N GLY A 154 7.73 0.75 1.09
CA GLY A 154 7.35 2.14 1.30
C GLY A 154 6.76 2.46 2.69
N ARG A 155 6.81 1.54 3.66
CA ARG A 155 6.35 1.79 5.02
C ARG A 155 7.10 2.97 5.64
N GLY A 156 6.34 3.94 6.15
CA GLY A 156 6.91 5.17 6.73
C GLY A 156 7.33 6.23 5.70
N THR A 157 7.04 6.02 4.41
CA THR A 157 7.21 7.05 3.37
C THR A 157 5.87 7.75 3.11
N ASP A 158 5.87 9.08 3.17
CA ASP A 158 4.70 9.91 2.85
C ASP A 158 4.57 10.09 1.34
N ILE A 159 3.43 9.67 0.76
CA ILE A 159 3.16 9.81 -0.68
C ILE A 159 2.52 11.18 -0.93
N LYS A 160 3.34 12.15 -1.31
CA LYS A 160 2.86 13.47 -1.70
C LYS A 160 2.26 13.43 -3.09
N LEU A 161 1.08 14.01 -3.28
CA LEU A 161 0.43 14.09 -4.59
C LEU A 161 0.76 15.42 -5.28
N SER A 162 0.93 15.39 -6.60
CA SER A 162 0.92 16.59 -7.44
C SER A 162 -0.44 17.29 -7.37
N GLU A 163 -0.48 18.60 -7.67
CA GLU A 163 -1.76 19.34 -7.69
C GLU A 163 -2.71 18.76 -8.76
N GLU A 164 -2.18 18.42 -9.93
CA GLU A 164 -2.94 17.79 -11.01
C GLU A 164 -3.57 16.45 -10.56
N LEU A 165 -2.82 15.60 -9.86
CA LEU A 165 -3.39 14.34 -9.34
C LEU A 165 -4.49 14.58 -8.30
N LYS A 166 -4.39 15.63 -7.48
CA LYS A 166 -5.46 15.98 -6.53
C LYS A 166 -6.73 16.40 -7.27
N GLU A 167 -6.61 17.12 -8.37
CA GLU A 167 -7.75 17.51 -9.22
C GLU A 167 -8.46 16.29 -9.83
N PHE A 168 -7.70 15.25 -10.19
CA PHE A 168 -8.25 13.97 -10.66
C PHE A 168 -8.86 13.10 -9.55
N GLY A 169 -8.81 13.51 -8.28
CA GLY A 169 -9.37 12.76 -7.14
C GLY A 169 -8.35 11.96 -6.34
N GLY A 170 -7.05 12.13 -6.62
CA GLY A 170 -5.96 11.58 -5.83
C GLY A 170 -5.62 10.12 -6.13
N LEU A 171 -4.82 9.52 -5.25
CA LEU A 171 -4.43 8.11 -5.31
C LEU A 171 -5.65 7.21 -5.10
N HIS A 172 -5.72 6.13 -5.88
CA HIS A 172 -6.64 5.01 -5.73
C HIS A 172 -5.90 3.84 -5.11
#